data_AF-A0A851Y3W4-F1
#
_entry.id   AF-A0A851Y3W4-F1
#
_cell.length_a   1.000
_cell.length_b   1.000
_cell.length_c   1.000
_cell.angle_alpha   90.00
_cell.angle_beta   90.00
_cell.angle_gamma   90.00
#
_symmetry.space_group_name_H-M   'P 1'
#
loop_
_entity.id
_entity.type
_entity.pdbx_description
1 polymer ?
#
loop_
_entity_poly.entity_id
_entity_poly.type
_entity_poly.pdbx_seq_one_letter_code
_entity_poly.pdbx_strand_id
1 'polypeptide(L)'
;RSDVVVLCFSLANPNSLRHVKTMWYPEIKHFCPRTPIVLVGCQLDLRYADLEAVNRARRPLAKPIKPTDILPPEHGHEVAKELGVPYYETSVVAQFGIKDVFDNAIRAALISRRHLQFWKSHLKKMQRPLLQAPFLPPKPPPPVIQVPEAPGSRGWGPAALFRTPLCADVVFQLQGGQRVFAHRVYLATSCSKFYDLFTLEGPQGADKGPAACTQSPDGDRGVPAEGGSAPVRGSPSGDALRPVAGDSAGDAGGDTGDSSTRDLSSWGRGFVSMSWEVVPEPVSGRERRLVLVRMEPRVQAEPFRAVLEYLYTGRLDQARGDLRHVATIAELLEVFDLRMMVANVLNKESFMNQEITKAFHVRRANRIKECLAKGVFADVVFRVDDGAVPAHKPLLIAGCDWMMAMFRGAFRESYASEV
;
A
#
# COMPACT_ATOMS: atom_id res chain seq x y z
N ARG A 1 44.95 37.32 28.47
CA ARG A 1 45.30 35.97 27.98
C ARG A 1 44.01 35.21 27.73
N SER A 2 43.81 34.65 26.54
CA SER A 2 42.54 33.99 26.17
C SER A 2 42.62 32.48 26.38
N ASP A 3 41.54 31.88 26.91
CA ASP A 3 41.43 30.44 27.18
C ASP A 3 41.03 29.61 25.95
N VAL A 4 40.36 30.24 24.98
CA VAL A 4 40.01 29.72 23.66
C VAL A 4 39.90 30.92 22.71
N VAL A 5 40.12 30.70 21.41
CA VAL A 5 39.79 31.66 20.35
C VAL A 5 38.77 31.03 19.42
N VAL A 6 37.69 31.75 19.15
CA VAL A 6 36.73 31.41 18.08
C VAL A 6 37.14 32.21 16.86
N LEU A 7 37.58 31.54 15.80
CA LEU A 7 38.08 32.13 14.57
C LEU A 7 36.98 32.03 13.50
N CYS A 8 36.29 33.14 13.26
CA CYS A 8 35.13 33.19 12.38
C CYS A 8 35.51 33.61 10.95
N PHE A 9 34.81 33.06 9.95
CA PHE A 9 34.81 33.55 8.57
C PHE A 9 33.37 33.59 8.02
N SER A 10 33.17 34.30 6.90
CA SER A 10 31.86 34.39 6.24
C SER A 10 31.75 33.35 5.13
N LEU A 11 30.70 32.54 5.18
CA LEU A 11 30.38 31.59 4.11
C LEU A 11 30.05 32.28 2.78
N ALA A 12 29.74 33.57 2.78
CA ALA A 12 29.50 34.37 1.57
C ALA A 12 30.69 35.25 1.15
N ASN A 13 31.89 34.98 1.66
CA ASN A 13 33.13 35.65 1.25
C ASN A 13 34.33 34.68 1.26
N PRO A 14 34.67 34.05 0.12
CA PRO A 14 35.76 33.08 0.03
C PRO A 14 37.13 33.62 0.49
N ASN A 15 37.38 34.92 0.32
CA ASN A 15 38.62 35.53 0.80
C ASN A 15 38.73 35.52 2.33
N SER A 16 37.61 35.54 3.06
CA SER A 16 37.65 35.47 4.52
C SER A 16 38.16 34.10 5.02
N LEU A 17 37.78 33.00 4.36
CA LEU A 17 38.36 31.68 4.63
C LEU A 17 39.82 31.59 4.19
N ARG A 18 40.20 32.20 3.06
CA ARG A 18 41.62 32.30 2.66
C ARG A 18 42.44 32.99 3.75
N HIS A 19 41.95 34.10 4.30
CA HIS A 19 42.64 34.89 5.33
C HIS A 19 42.77 34.14 6.67
N VAL A 20 41.83 33.24 7.02
CA VAL A 20 42.00 32.30 8.15
C VAL A 20 43.33 31.56 8.04
N LYS A 21 43.61 30.97 6.87
CA LYS A 21 44.83 30.19 6.62
C LYS A 21 46.07 31.07 6.45
N THR A 22 45.97 32.22 5.75
CA THR A 22 47.16 33.01 5.35
C THR A 22 47.58 34.11 6.32
N MET A 23 46.71 34.61 7.20
CA MET A 23 47.08 35.65 8.19
C MET A 23 46.64 35.29 9.61
N TRP A 24 45.35 35.01 9.83
CA TRP A 24 44.81 34.97 11.20
C TRP A 24 45.29 33.77 12.02
N TYR A 25 45.28 32.56 11.46
CA TYR A 25 45.77 31.39 12.20
C TYR A 25 47.28 31.48 12.54
N PRO A 26 48.18 31.86 11.61
CA PRO A 26 49.58 32.16 11.94
C PRO A 26 49.74 33.21 13.04
N GLU A 27 49.03 34.34 12.95
CA GLU A 27 49.12 35.44 13.93
C GLU A 27 48.62 35.03 15.32
N ILE A 28 47.47 34.37 15.40
CA ILE A 28 46.92 33.83 16.66
C ILE A 28 47.89 32.79 17.25
N LYS A 29 48.56 31.97 16.42
CA LYS A 29 49.56 31.02 16.90
C LYS A 29 50.89 31.66 17.29
N HIS A 30 51.25 32.81 16.74
CA HIS A 30 52.41 33.59 17.21
C HIS A 30 52.17 34.15 18.62
N PHE A 31 51.06 34.88 18.84
CA PHE A 31 50.77 35.51 20.13
C PHE A 31 50.19 34.57 21.19
N CYS A 32 49.46 33.53 20.78
CA CYS A 32 48.73 32.60 21.68
C CYS A 32 48.95 31.12 21.30
N PRO A 33 50.20 30.61 21.20
CA PRO A 33 50.52 29.29 20.64
C PRO A 33 49.76 28.12 21.32
N ARG A 34 49.63 28.19 22.65
CA ARG A 34 48.97 27.15 23.49
C ARG A 34 47.46 27.33 23.65
N THR A 35 46.87 28.39 23.11
CA THR A 35 45.41 28.59 23.16
C THR A 35 44.74 27.73 22.08
N PRO A 36 43.68 26.96 22.41
CA PRO A 36 42.91 26.22 21.42
C PRO A 36 42.12 27.18 20.53
N ILE A 37 41.96 26.81 19.27
CA ILE A 37 41.23 27.57 18.26
C ILE A 37 40.05 26.70 17.81
N VAL A 38 38.88 27.31 17.63
CA VAL A 38 37.69 26.71 17.02
C VAL A 38 37.40 27.50 15.74
N LEU A 39 37.33 26.83 14.59
CA LEU A 39 36.99 27.47 13.32
C LEU A 39 35.46 27.53 13.16
N VAL A 40 34.93 28.68 12.75
CA VAL A 40 33.47 28.86 12.57
C VAL A 40 33.13 29.51 11.23
N GLY A 41 32.30 28.82 10.44
CA GLY A 41 31.64 29.38 9.27
C GLY A 41 30.36 30.10 9.67
N CYS A 42 30.23 31.39 9.34
CA CYS A 42 29.07 32.20 9.65
C CYS A 42 28.19 32.42 8.41
N GLN A 43 26.88 32.67 8.64
CA GLN A 43 25.87 32.98 7.62
C GLN A 43 25.45 31.76 6.76
N LEU A 44 25.31 30.60 7.42
CA LEU A 44 24.90 29.33 6.79
C LEU A 44 23.54 29.40 6.07
N ASP A 45 22.65 30.26 6.54
CA ASP A 45 21.36 30.60 5.90
C ASP A 45 21.50 30.98 4.42
N LEU A 46 22.61 31.62 4.02
CA LEU A 46 22.84 32.07 2.65
C LEU A 46 23.05 30.95 1.62
N ARG A 47 23.16 29.68 2.05
CA ARG A 47 23.09 28.51 1.15
C ARG A 47 21.67 28.19 0.66
N TYR A 48 20.64 28.68 1.36
CA TYR A 48 19.24 28.34 1.12
C TYR A 48 18.32 29.56 1.02
N ALA A 49 18.88 30.78 1.08
CA ALA A 49 18.14 32.04 1.02
C ALA A 49 17.95 32.53 -0.41
N ASP A 50 16.89 33.32 -0.63
CA ASP A 50 16.75 34.16 -1.82
C ASP A 50 17.86 35.23 -1.82
N LEU A 51 18.89 35.00 -2.65
CA LEU A 51 20.01 35.92 -2.79
C LEU A 51 19.63 37.23 -3.48
N GLU A 52 18.54 37.32 -4.24
CA GLU A 52 18.05 38.59 -4.77
C GLU A 52 17.44 39.45 -3.66
N ALA A 53 16.55 38.88 -2.83
CA ALA A 53 16.01 39.57 -1.67
C ALA A 53 17.11 39.98 -0.68
N VAL A 54 18.07 39.09 -0.39
CA VAL A 54 19.23 39.40 0.46
C VAL A 54 20.07 40.54 -0.12
N ASN A 55 20.35 40.54 -1.42
CA ASN A 55 21.12 41.63 -2.04
C ASN A 55 20.33 42.95 -2.10
N ARG A 56 19.01 42.90 -2.30
CA ARG A 56 18.10 44.06 -2.27
C ARG A 56 18.01 44.71 -0.88
N ALA A 57 18.18 43.92 0.19
CA ALA A 57 18.21 44.39 1.57
C ALA A 57 19.60 44.87 2.05
N ARG A 58 20.66 44.68 1.24
CA ARG A 58 22.03 45.14 1.57
C ARG A 58 22.26 46.58 1.10
N ARG A 59 23.33 47.21 1.60
CA ARG A 59 23.68 48.61 1.22
C ARG A 59 23.88 48.72 -0.30
N PRO A 60 23.37 49.75 -0.99
CA PRO A 60 23.41 49.86 -2.46
C PRO A 60 24.80 49.77 -3.12
N LEU A 61 25.88 50.09 -2.38
CA LEU A 61 27.27 50.03 -2.86
C LEU A 61 28.01 48.73 -2.48
N ALA A 62 27.34 47.78 -1.83
CA ALA A 62 27.95 46.49 -1.47
C ALA A 62 27.98 45.56 -2.68
N LYS A 63 29.12 44.90 -2.96
CA LYS A 63 29.19 43.84 -3.99
C LYS A 63 28.05 42.82 -3.76
N PRO A 64 27.20 42.54 -4.77
CA PRO A 64 26.21 41.48 -4.67
C PRO A 64 26.87 40.12 -4.40
N ILE A 65 26.28 39.37 -3.47
CA ILE A 65 26.65 37.98 -3.20
C ILE A 65 26.05 37.13 -4.32
N LYS A 66 26.89 36.40 -5.07
CA LYS A 66 26.46 35.41 -6.07
C LYS A 66 26.40 34.01 -5.45
N PRO A 67 25.65 33.05 -6.02
CA PRO A 67 25.72 31.64 -5.62
C PRO A 67 27.15 31.10 -5.60
N THR A 68 27.99 31.53 -6.55
CA THR A 68 29.41 31.18 -6.66
C THR A 68 30.32 31.82 -5.61
N ASP A 69 29.83 32.82 -4.85
CA ASP A 69 30.53 33.38 -3.69
C ASP A 69 30.20 32.61 -2.40
N ILE A 70 29.22 31.69 -2.42
CA ILE A 70 28.84 30.88 -1.26
C ILE A 70 29.73 29.64 -1.16
N LEU A 71 30.48 29.52 -0.07
CA LEU A 71 31.31 28.37 0.23
C LEU A 71 30.44 27.15 0.63
N PRO A 72 30.63 25.97 0.01
CA PRO A 72 29.99 24.73 0.43
C PRO A 72 30.71 24.14 1.67
N PRO A 73 30.11 23.17 2.39
CA PRO A 73 30.62 22.71 3.70
C PRO A 73 32.06 22.20 3.68
N GLU A 74 32.49 21.62 2.56
CA GLU A 74 33.74 20.88 2.42
C GLU A 74 34.95 21.81 2.56
N HIS A 75 34.87 23.03 2.03
CA HIS A 75 35.97 24.00 2.07
C HIS A 75 36.33 24.38 3.52
N GLY A 76 35.33 24.51 4.40
CA GLY A 76 35.54 24.76 5.82
C GLY A 76 36.15 23.57 6.55
N HIS A 77 35.68 22.35 6.23
CA HIS A 77 36.23 21.10 6.78
C HIS A 77 37.67 20.83 6.32
N GLU A 78 38.01 21.13 5.07
CA GLU A 78 39.37 21.01 4.53
C GLU A 78 40.35 21.91 5.28
N VAL A 79 40.06 23.21 5.38
CA VAL A 79 40.92 24.14 6.13
C VAL A 79 41.00 23.77 7.61
N ALA A 80 39.90 23.32 8.23
CA ALA A 80 39.92 22.85 9.61
C ALA A 80 40.83 21.62 9.81
N LYS A 81 40.78 20.66 8.87
CA LYS A 81 41.61 19.45 8.83
C LYS A 81 43.09 19.78 8.63
N GLU A 82 43.42 20.70 7.73
CA GLU A 82 44.79 21.21 7.54
C GLU A 82 45.36 21.89 8.79
N LEU A 83 44.53 22.69 9.47
CA LEU A 83 44.93 23.45 10.66
C LEU A 83 44.87 22.62 11.97
N GLY A 84 44.29 21.42 11.94
CA GLY A 84 44.13 20.56 13.11
C GLY A 84 43.14 21.08 14.16
N VAL A 85 42.09 21.81 13.73
CA VAL A 85 41.09 22.45 14.60
C VAL A 85 39.68 21.89 14.36
N PRO A 86 38.78 21.91 15.36
CA PRO A 86 37.37 21.60 15.12
C PRO A 86 36.68 22.71 14.32
N TYR A 87 35.70 22.32 13.51
CA TYR A 87 34.89 23.19 12.66
C TYR A 87 33.41 23.14 13.05
N TYR A 88 32.73 24.28 12.94
CA TYR A 88 31.28 24.42 13.11
C TYR A 88 30.73 25.45 12.13
N GLU A 89 29.47 25.31 11.74
CA GLU A 89 28.74 26.28 10.93
C GLU A 89 27.57 26.87 11.71
N THR A 90 27.29 28.15 11.46
CA THR A 90 26.33 28.94 12.23
C THR A 90 25.43 29.79 11.35
N SER A 91 24.17 29.89 11.75
CA SER A 91 23.22 30.86 11.25
C SER A 91 22.54 31.55 12.42
N VAL A 92 22.62 32.88 12.48
CA VAL A 92 21.82 33.67 13.43
C VAL A 92 20.36 33.73 12.96
N VAL A 93 20.11 33.69 11.65
CA VAL A 93 18.74 33.72 11.07
C VAL A 93 17.98 32.44 11.39
N ALA A 94 18.59 31.28 11.16
CA ALA A 94 18.00 29.97 11.47
C ALA A 94 18.27 29.47 12.90
N GLN A 95 18.87 30.32 13.76
CA GLN A 95 19.30 30.00 15.14
C GLN A 95 20.16 28.71 15.27
N PHE A 96 20.82 28.30 14.18
CA PHE A 96 21.54 27.04 14.08
C PHE A 96 23.02 27.17 14.48
N GLY A 97 23.55 26.15 15.16
CA GLY A 97 24.96 26.00 15.48
C GLY A 97 25.51 26.94 16.56
N ILE A 98 24.79 28.01 16.90
CA ILE A 98 25.21 28.99 17.91
C ILE A 98 25.54 28.31 19.24
N LYS A 99 24.63 27.46 19.74
CA LYS A 99 24.83 26.70 20.99
C LYS A 99 26.01 25.73 20.88
N ASP A 100 26.18 25.06 19.75
CA ASP A 100 27.27 24.11 19.52
C ASP A 100 28.63 24.79 19.59
N VAL A 101 28.77 25.98 18.99
CA VAL A 101 30.00 26.78 19.08
C VAL A 101 30.31 27.16 20.52
N PHE A 102 29.33 27.64 21.29
CA PHE A 102 29.54 27.98 22.71
C PHE A 102 29.96 26.76 23.55
N ASP A 103 29.20 25.67 23.50
CA ASP A 103 29.49 24.45 24.26
C ASP A 103 30.87 23.86 23.89
N ASN A 104 31.21 23.83 22.59
CA ASN A 104 32.46 23.25 22.12
C ASN A 104 33.68 24.16 22.35
N ALA A 105 33.53 25.48 22.32
CA ALA A 105 34.57 26.41 22.76
C ALA A 105 34.88 26.23 24.26
N ILE A 106 33.85 26.02 25.11
CA ILE A 106 34.01 25.70 26.53
C ILE A 106 34.73 24.36 26.71
N ARG A 107 34.32 23.30 25.98
CA ARG A 107 35.01 21.99 25.99
C ARG A 107 36.49 22.12 25.59
N ALA A 108 36.80 22.90 24.54
CA ALA A 108 38.16 23.14 24.07
C ALA A 108 39.03 23.87 25.12
N ALA A 109 38.51 24.95 25.72
CA ALA A 109 39.18 25.70 26.79
C ALA A 109 39.50 24.81 28.00
N LEU A 110 38.53 24.04 28.48
CA LEU A 110 38.68 23.19 29.66
C LEU A 110 39.64 22.00 29.42
N ILE A 111 39.72 21.49 28.20
CA ILE A 111 40.71 20.46 27.83
C ILE A 111 42.12 21.05 27.71
N SER A 112 42.32 22.22 27.10
CA SER A 112 43.64 22.87 27.12
C SER A 112 44.10 23.15 28.56
N ARG A 113 43.20 23.63 29.43
CA ARG A 113 43.44 23.78 30.87
C ARG A 113 43.80 22.46 31.56
N ARG A 114 43.18 21.33 31.21
CA ARG A 114 43.52 19.98 31.73
C ARG A 114 44.97 19.60 31.41
N HIS A 115 45.44 19.84 30.18
CA HIS A 115 46.83 19.58 29.80
C HIS A 115 47.85 20.43 30.59
N LEU A 116 47.44 21.61 31.08
CA LEU A 116 48.26 22.51 31.90
C LEU A 116 48.14 22.27 33.43
N GLN A 117 47.11 21.56 33.90
CA GLN A 117 46.82 21.34 35.32
C GLN A 117 46.37 19.90 35.60
N PHE A 118 47.18 18.91 35.20
CA PHE A 118 46.82 17.49 35.17
C PHE A 118 46.39 16.88 36.52
N TRP A 119 46.85 17.45 37.64
CA TRP A 119 46.43 17.05 39.00
C TRP A 119 44.95 17.31 39.31
N LYS A 120 44.25 18.19 38.57
CA LYS A 120 42.84 18.52 38.82
C LYS A 120 41.90 17.42 38.32
N SER A 121 41.62 16.46 39.21
CA SER A 121 40.71 15.32 39.04
C SER A 121 39.39 15.64 38.32
N HIS A 122 38.74 16.74 38.67
CA HIS A 122 37.45 17.17 38.11
C HIS A 122 37.44 17.30 36.57
N LEU A 123 38.57 17.64 35.94
CA LEU A 123 38.68 17.75 34.47
C LEU A 123 38.85 16.39 33.77
N LYS A 124 39.01 15.27 34.50
CA LYS A 124 39.21 13.95 33.89
C LYS A 124 38.02 13.47 33.06
N LYS A 125 36.79 13.89 33.42
CA LYS A 125 35.53 13.53 32.73
C LYS A 125 35.15 14.47 31.56
N MET A 126 35.96 15.49 31.25
CA MET A 126 35.65 16.47 30.19
C MET A 126 35.67 15.81 28.80
N GLN A 127 34.56 15.88 28.06
CA GLN A 127 34.48 15.44 26.66
C GLN A 127 35.20 16.41 25.72
N ARG A 128 35.79 15.87 24.65
CA ARG A 128 36.33 16.66 23.52
C ARG A 128 35.21 17.44 22.81
N PRO A 129 35.54 18.52 22.07
CA PRO A 129 34.62 19.13 21.11
C PRO A 129 33.94 18.04 20.26
N LEU A 130 32.61 18.07 20.24
CA LEU A 130 31.76 17.09 19.56
C LEU A 130 31.57 17.50 18.09
N LEU A 131 31.34 16.54 17.21
CA LEU A 131 30.96 16.84 15.82
C LEU A 131 29.58 17.50 15.79
N GLN A 132 29.37 18.44 14.87
CA GLN A 132 28.07 19.03 14.62
C GLN A 132 27.21 18.09 13.76
N ALA A 133 25.91 18.05 14.01
CA ALA A 133 24.98 17.48 13.04
C ALA A 133 24.92 18.37 11.78
N PRO A 134 24.74 17.83 10.56
CA PRO A 134 24.49 18.64 9.38
C PRO A 134 23.22 19.49 9.53
N PHE A 135 23.23 20.69 8.95
CA PHE A 135 22.02 21.50 8.88
C PHE A 135 21.01 20.89 7.90
N LEU A 136 19.81 20.61 8.40
CA LEU A 136 18.68 20.15 7.61
C LEU A 136 17.77 21.34 7.33
N PRO A 137 17.71 21.88 6.09
CA PRO A 137 16.73 22.90 5.74
C PRO A 137 15.30 22.35 5.91
N PRO A 138 14.30 23.21 6.19
CA PRO A 138 12.92 22.77 6.29
C PRO A 138 12.48 22.11 4.97
N LYS A 139 11.72 21.01 5.07
CA LYS A 139 11.13 20.35 3.90
C LYS A 139 10.26 21.36 3.13
N PRO A 140 10.32 21.41 1.79
CA PRO A 140 9.37 22.20 1.02
C PRO A 140 7.94 21.72 1.30
N PRO A 141 6.92 22.60 1.21
CA PRO A 141 5.54 22.19 1.33
C PRO A 141 5.19 21.16 0.23
N PRO A 142 4.32 20.16 0.51
CA PRO A 142 3.85 19.23 -0.51
C PRO A 142 3.22 19.95 -1.71
N PRO A 143 3.32 19.39 -2.93
CA PRO A 143 2.65 19.96 -4.10
C PRO A 143 1.13 19.95 -3.89
N VAL A 144 0.47 21.04 -4.25
CA VAL A 144 -1.01 21.15 -4.18
C VAL A 144 -1.60 20.36 -5.35
N ILE A 145 -1.93 19.09 -5.11
CA ILE A 145 -2.62 18.25 -6.08
C ILE A 145 -4.08 18.72 -6.21
N GLN A 146 -4.39 19.42 -7.30
CA GLN A 146 -5.78 19.70 -7.67
C GLN A 146 -6.41 18.43 -8.24
N VAL A 147 -7.06 17.65 -7.37
CA VAL A 147 -7.95 16.57 -7.79
C VAL A 147 -9.18 17.20 -8.46
N PRO A 148 -9.51 16.88 -9.72
CA PRO A 148 -10.72 17.41 -10.35
C PRO A 148 -11.98 16.99 -9.59
N GLU A 149 -13.01 17.84 -9.57
CA GLU A 149 -14.31 17.42 -9.06
C GLU A 149 -14.86 16.25 -9.87
N ALA A 150 -15.46 15.28 -9.19
CA ALA A 150 -16.06 14.13 -9.85
C ALA A 150 -17.18 14.58 -10.80
N PRO A 151 -17.26 14.07 -12.04
CA PRO A 151 -18.39 14.38 -12.93
C PRO A 151 -19.70 13.99 -12.23
N GLY A 152 -20.62 14.94 -12.13
CA GLY A 152 -21.74 14.92 -11.18
C GLY A 152 -22.46 13.57 -11.09
N SER A 153 -22.30 12.89 -9.95
CA SER A 153 -22.61 11.47 -9.79
C SER A 153 -24.11 11.16 -9.96
N ARG A 154 -24.49 10.75 -11.18
CA ARG A 154 -25.63 9.84 -11.39
C ARG A 154 -25.14 8.42 -11.15
N GLY A 155 -24.72 8.15 -9.91
CA GLY A 155 -23.97 6.96 -9.53
C GLY A 155 -24.57 5.68 -10.10
N TRP A 156 -23.71 4.89 -10.75
CA TRP A 156 -24.01 3.66 -11.48
C TRP A 156 -24.33 2.50 -10.52
N GLY A 157 -25.36 2.69 -9.70
CA GLY A 157 -25.73 1.77 -8.63
C GLY A 157 -26.07 0.35 -9.12
N PRO A 158 -26.24 -0.62 -8.21
CA PRO A 158 -26.30 -2.05 -8.54
C PRO A 158 -27.23 -2.46 -9.68
N ALA A 159 -28.34 -1.77 -9.91
CA ALA A 159 -29.24 -2.01 -11.04
C ALA A 159 -28.58 -1.73 -12.40
N ALA A 160 -27.80 -0.65 -12.51
CA ALA A 160 -27.07 -0.31 -13.74
C ALA A 160 -25.93 -1.32 -14.00
N LEU A 161 -25.20 -1.72 -12.95
CA LEU A 161 -24.17 -2.74 -13.04
C LEU A 161 -24.72 -4.14 -13.41
N PHE A 162 -25.95 -4.50 -12.99
CA PHE A 162 -26.56 -5.75 -13.45
C PHE A 162 -27.00 -5.68 -14.92
N ARG A 163 -27.51 -4.53 -15.37
CA ARG A 163 -27.97 -4.30 -16.75
C ARG A 163 -26.81 -4.20 -17.74
N THR A 164 -25.67 -3.67 -17.30
CA THR A 164 -24.42 -3.55 -18.07
C THR A 164 -23.26 -4.12 -17.25
N PRO A 165 -23.03 -5.45 -17.30
CA PRO A 165 -22.13 -6.18 -16.40
C PRO A 165 -20.65 -6.03 -16.78
N LEU A 166 -20.11 -4.85 -16.45
CA LEU A 166 -18.68 -4.51 -16.48
C LEU A 166 -17.90 -5.33 -15.45
N CYS A 167 -16.80 -5.95 -15.86
CA CYS A 167 -15.97 -6.81 -15.01
C CYS A 167 -16.71 -8.03 -14.44
N ALA A 168 -17.65 -8.60 -15.20
CA ALA A 168 -18.25 -9.91 -14.90
C ALA A 168 -17.17 -10.98 -14.62
N ASP A 169 -17.42 -11.82 -13.63
CA ASP A 169 -16.57 -12.94 -13.20
C ASP A 169 -17.30 -14.31 -13.24
N VAL A 170 -18.63 -14.30 -13.37
CA VAL A 170 -19.50 -15.47 -13.51
C VAL A 170 -20.54 -15.27 -14.61
N VAL A 171 -20.86 -16.35 -15.32
CA VAL A 171 -21.91 -16.42 -16.33
C VAL A 171 -22.76 -17.69 -16.14
N PHE A 172 -24.07 -17.52 -16.15
CA PHE A 172 -25.05 -18.60 -16.05
C PHE A 172 -25.50 -19.02 -17.45
N GLN A 173 -25.43 -20.32 -17.76
CA GLN A 173 -26.01 -20.93 -18.96
C GLN A 173 -27.36 -21.55 -18.60
N LEU A 174 -28.40 -21.10 -19.30
CA LEU A 174 -29.79 -21.55 -19.12
C LEU A 174 -30.25 -22.39 -20.32
N GLN A 175 -31.47 -22.94 -20.24
CA GLN A 175 -32.09 -23.64 -21.36
C GLN A 175 -32.16 -22.75 -22.62
N GLY A 176 -32.07 -23.35 -23.81
CA GLY A 176 -32.04 -22.59 -25.08
C GLY A 176 -30.74 -21.82 -25.33
N GLY A 177 -29.68 -22.07 -24.55
CA GLY A 177 -28.36 -21.46 -24.74
C GLY A 177 -28.24 -20.01 -24.24
N GLN A 178 -29.29 -19.48 -23.59
CA GLN A 178 -29.29 -18.11 -23.06
C GLN A 178 -28.22 -17.96 -21.97
N ARG A 179 -27.39 -16.92 -22.07
CA ARG A 179 -26.35 -16.58 -21.09
C ARG A 179 -26.74 -15.34 -20.28
N VAL A 180 -26.48 -15.37 -18.97
CA VAL A 180 -26.70 -14.23 -18.05
C VAL A 180 -25.43 -14.01 -17.23
N PHE A 181 -24.78 -12.87 -17.43
CA PHE A 181 -23.54 -12.49 -16.74
C PHE A 181 -23.84 -11.83 -15.39
N ALA A 182 -22.97 -12.04 -14.40
CA ALA A 182 -23.09 -11.47 -13.07
C ALA A 182 -21.71 -11.35 -12.36
N HIS A 183 -21.75 -10.95 -11.07
CA HIS A 183 -20.59 -10.74 -10.21
C HIS A 183 -20.71 -11.64 -8.96
N ARG A 184 -19.76 -12.56 -8.72
CA ARG A 184 -19.78 -13.52 -7.59
C ARG A 184 -19.94 -12.79 -6.26
N VAL A 185 -19.20 -11.70 -6.06
CA VAL A 185 -19.29 -10.86 -4.85
C VAL A 185 -20.70 -10.31 -4.60
N TYR A 186 -21.45 -9.90 -5.64
CA TYR A 186 -22.83 -9.41 -5.48
C TYR A 186 -23.80 -10.51 -5.08
N LEU A 187 -23.64 -11.71 -5.64
CA LEU A 187 -24.53 -12.85 -5.38
C LEU A 187 -24.23 -13.47 -4.01
N ALA A 188 -22.96 -13.72 -3.70
CA ALA A 188 -22.49 -14.29 -2.44
C ALA A 188 -22.77 -13.39 -1.22
N THR A 189 -22.67 -12.06 -1.38
CA THR A 189 -23.04 -11.12 -0.29
C THR A 189 -24.55 -11.06 -0.04
N SER A 190 -25.37 -11.55 -0.98
CA SER A 190 -26.84 -11.45 -0.97
C SER A 190 -27.56 -12.78 -0.75
N CYS A 191 -26.90 -13.91 -0.98
CA CYS A 191 -27.43 -15.27 -0.80
C CYS A 191 -26.31 -16.21 -0.33
N SER A 192 -26.55 -16.98 0.74
CA SER A 192 -25.57 -17.95 1.24
C SER A 192 -25.29 -19.06 0.24
N LYS A 193 -26.31 -19.61 -0.45
CA LYS A 193 -26.10 -20.64 -1.47
C LYS A 193 -25.13 -20.19 -2.58
N PHE A 194 -25.16 -18.92 -3.00
CA PHE A 194 -24.15 -18.40 -3.92
C PHE A 194 -22.78 -18.18 -3.27
N TYR A 195 -22.71 -17.84 -1.98
CA TYR A 195 -21.45 -17.78 -1.23
C TYR A 195 -20.78 -19.15 -1.17
N ASP A 196 -21.54 -20.17 -0.79
CA ASP A 196 -21.07 -21.55 -0.61
C ASP A 196 -20.63 -22.13 -1.97
N LEU A 197 -21.46 -21.98 -3.01
CA LEU A 197 -21.12 -22.37 -4.40
C LEU A 197 -19.79 -21.76 -4.85
N PHE A 198 -19.59 -20.45 -4.64
CA PHE A 198 -18.41 -19.74 -5.14
C PHE A 198 -17.18 -19.84 -4.23
N THR A 199 -17.27 -20.48 -3.06
CA THR A 199 -16.14 -20.77 -2.16
C THR A 199 -15.69 -22.24 -2.18
N LEU A 200 -16.49 -23.13 -2.79
CA LEU A 200 -16.02 -24.45 -3.26
C LEU A 200 -14.99 -24.33 -4.39
N GLU A 201 -14.98 -23.21 -5.11
CA GLU A 201 -13.85 -22.76 -5.91
C GLU A 201 -12.77 -22.20 -4.97
N GLY A 202 -11.63 -22.90 -4.87
CA GLY A 202 -10.46 -22.40 -4.17
C GLY A 202 -9.92 -21.10 -4.83
N PRO A 203 -9.09 -20.32 -4.11
CA PRO A 203 -8.49 -19.11 -4.68
C PRO A 203 -7.70 -19.43 -5.94
N GLN A 204 -7.76 -18.54 -6.94
CA GLN A 204 -7.02 -18.68 -8.19
C GLN A 204 -5.52 -18.81 -7.92
N GLY A 205 -4.87 -19.80 -8.55
CA GLY A 205 -3.44 -19.83 -8.82
C GLY A 205 -2.54 -19.41 -7.66
N ALA A 206 -2.56 -20.14 -6.54
CA ALA A 206 -1.60 -19.97 -5.46
C ALA A 206 -0.20 -20.41 -5.92
N ASP A 207 0.50 -19.51 -6.61
CA ASP A 207 1.89 -19.71 -7.05
C ASP A 207 2.79 -19.87 -5.82
N LYS A 208 3.70 -20.85 -5.84
CA LYS A 208 4.37 -21.37 -4.63
C LYS A 208 5.54 -20.51 -4.16
N GLY A 209 5.26 -19.29 -3.72
CA GLY A 209 6.16 -18.50 -2.87
C GLY A 209 6.02 -18.91 -1.39
N PRO A 210 7.12 -19.13 -0.64
CA PRO A 210 7.04 -19.44 0.79
C PRO A 210 6.61 -18.22 1.60
N ALA A 211 5.42 -18.29 2.22
CA ALA A 211 4.93 -17.26 3.11
C ALA A 211 5.75 -17.23 4.41
N ALA A 212 6.78 -16.38 4.46
CA ALA A 212 7.50 -16.07 5.69
C ALA A 212 6.55 -15.34 6.66
N CYS A 213 6.13 -16.02 7.72
CA CYS A 213 5.23 -15.48 8.72
C CYS A 213 5.98 -14.45 9.60
N THR A 214 5.79 -13.16 9.31
CA THR A 214 6.31 -12.08 10.15
C THR A 214 5.54 -12.01 11.47
N GLN A 215 6.07 -12.64 12.51
CA GLN A 215 5.49 -12.59 13.85
C GLN A 215 5.75 -11.23 14.51
N SER A 216 4.74 -10.68 15.18
CA SER A 216 4.83 -9.42 15.93
C SER A 216 5.76 -9.55 17.15
N PRO A 217 6.64 -8.57 17.41
CA PRO A 217 7.50 -8.57 18.60
C PRO A 217 6.84 -7.83 19.78
N ASP A 218 6.14 -8.58 20.64
CA ASP A 218 5.96 -8.21 22.05
C ASP A 218 6.81 -9.17 22.90
N GLY A 219 7.57 -8.63 23.84
CA GLY A 219 8.62 -9.39 24.54
C GLY A 219 8.49 -9.38 26.06
N ASP A 220 9.01 -10.41 26.69
CA ASP A 220 9.40 -10.39 28.10
C ASP A 220 10.75 -11.13 28.31
N ARG A 221 11.39 -10.90 29.46
CA ARG A 221 12.76 -11.32 29.77
C ARG A 221 12.80 -12.63 30.57
N GLY A 222 13.43 -13.66 30.01
CA GLY A 222 13.84 -14.87 30.72
C GLY A 222 15.35 -15.12 30.61
N VAL A 223 15.97 -15.65 31.66
CA VAL A 223 17.43 -15.95 31.73
C VAL A 223 17.67 -17.44 31.44
N PRO A 224 18.71 -17.83 30.67
CA PRO A 224 19.00 -19.23 30.37
C PRO A 224 19.70 -19.99 31.51
N ALA A 225 19.50 -21.31 31.56
CA ALA A 225 20.25 -22.27 32.37
C ALA A 225 20.40 -23.59 31.59
N GLU A 226 21.35 -24.45 32.01
CA GLU A 226 21.93 -25.53 31.20
C GLU A 226 21.34 -26.94 31.46
N GLY A 227 21.62 -27.87 30.53
CA GLY A 227 21.81 -29.30 30.84
C GLY A 227 20.84 -30.28 30.15
N GLY A 228 21.34 -31.46 29.75
CA GLY A 228 20.48 -32.61 29.37
C GLY A 228 20.94 -33.49 28.21
N SER A 229 21.84 -34.43 28.49
CA SER A 229 22.38 -35.49 27.61
C SER A 229 21.37 -36.35 26.83
N ALA A 230 21.82 -36.95 25.71
CA ALA A 230 21.17 -38.06 24.98
C ALA A 230 21.37 -39.44 25.71
N PRO A 231 20.95 -40.66 25.24
CA PRO A 231 21.12 -41.18 23.85
C PRO A 231 20.13 -42.25 23.26
N VAL A 232 20.07 -42.29 21.92
CA VAL A 232 20.13 -43.46 20.98
C VAL A 232 19.31 -44.76 21.23
N ARG A 233 18.39 -45.07 20.29
CA ARG A 233 18.22 -46.35 19.50
C ARG A 233 16.95 -46.23 18.60
N GLY A 234 16.84 -46.80 17.40
CA GLY A 234 17.77 -47.54 16.52
C GLY A 234 17.07 -48.00 15.22
N SER A 235 17.81 -48.32 14.14
CA SER A 235 17.27 -48.69 12.81
C SER A 235 17.59 -50.14 12.38
N PRO A 236 16.78 -50.72 11.49
CA PRO A 236 17.25 -51.36 10.22
C PRO A 236 16.47 -50.79 8.99
N SER A 237 16.94 -50.64 7.73
CA SER A 237 17.60 -51.52 6.73
C SER A 237 16.72 -52.71 6.26
N GLY A 238 16.52 -53.05 4.97
CA GLY A 238 16.92 -52.47 3.66
C GLY A 238 15.71 -52.32 2.71
N ASP A 239 15.75 -52.47 1.38
CA ASP A 239 16.82 -52.99 0.48
C ASP A 239 16.61 -52.51 -1.00
N ALA A 240 17.35 -53.09 -1.96
CA ALA A 240 17.70 -52.53 -3.28
C ALA A 240 16.81 -52.85 -4.51
N LEU A 241 16.82 -51.90 -5.46
CA LEU A 241 16.93 -52.01 -6.95
C LEU A 241 15.99 -52.91 -7.83
N ARG A 242 15.42 -52.25 -8.87
CA ARG A 242 15.28 -52.60 -10.33
C ARG A 242 15.75 -53.99 -10.85
N PRO A 243 15.22 -54.55 -11.98
CA PRO A 243 14.74 -53.89 -13.23
C PRO A 243 13.23 -54.16 -13.52
N VAL A 244 12.59 -54.27 -14.70
CA VAL A 244 12.91 -54.47 -16.16
C VAL A 244 11.93 -53.63 -17.05
N ALA A 245 12.06 -53.68 -18.38
CA ALA A 245 11.31 -52.90 -19.40
C ALA A 245 10.36 -53.76 -20.30
N GLY A 246 9.58 -53.10 -21.16
CA GLY A 246 8.81 -53.71 -22.25
C GLY A 246 8.14 -52.65 -23.16
N ASP A 247 8.53 -52.59 -24.43
CA ASP A 247 8.10 -51.55 -25.38
C ASP A 247 6.73 -51.81 -26.04
N SER A 248 6.02 -50.73 -26.37
CA SER A 248 5.13 -50.63 -27.56
C SER A 248 4.82 -49.16 -27.84
N ALA A 249 4.96 -48.72 -29.09
CA ALA A 249 4.72 -47.35 -29.51
C ALA A 249 3.24 -47.13 -29.94
N GLY A 250 2.71 -45.93 -29.67
CA GLY A 250 1.37 -45.48 -30.08
C GLY A 250 1.36 -43.97 -30.29
N ASP A 251 0.72 -43.52 -31.38
CA ASP A 251 0.91 -42.20 -31.99
C ASP A 251 0.13 -41.03 -31.32
N ALA A 252 0.46 -39.82 -31.79
CA ALA A 252 0.03 -38.49 -31.39
C ALA A 252 -1.39 -38.27 -30.81
N GLY A 253 -1.44 -37.42 -29.78
CA GLY A 253 -2.63 -36.69 -29.31
C GLY A 253 -2.22 -35.52 -28.42
N GLY A 254 -2.69 -34.30 -28.70
CA GLY A 254 -2.27 -33.09 -27.97
C GLY A 254 -3.03 -32.88 -26.67
N ASP A 255 -2.32 -32.79 -25.54
CA ASP A 255 -2.91 -32.52 -24.22
C ASP A 255 -3.12 -31.00 -24.02
N THR A 256 -4.33 -30.52 -24.25
CA THR A 256 -4.70 -29.10 -24.11
C THR A 256 -5.57 -28.83 -22.90
N GLY A 257 -4.93 -28.54 -21.76
CA GLY A 257 -5.46 -27.65 -20.71
C GLY A 257 -6.63 -28.17 -19.88
N ASP A 258 -6.33 -28.64 -18.67
CA ASP A 258 -7.29 -29.04 -17.63
C ASP A 258 -8.49 -28.08 -17.48
N SER A 259 -9.65 -28.54 -17.96
CA SER A 259 -10.95 -27.92 -17.76
C SER A 259 -11.77 -28.75 -16.77
N SER A 260 -11.40 -28.63 -15.50
CA SER A 260 -11.99 -29.33 -14.35
C SER A 260 -13.47 -28.95 -14.15
N THR A 261 -14.33 -29.56 -14.95
CA THR A 261 -15.80 -29.42 -14.87
C THR A 261 -16.32 -30.21 -13.68
N ARG A 262 -16.89 -29.50 -12.71
CA ARG A 262 -17.46 -30.06 -11.48
C ARG A 262 -18.96 -30.28 -11.66
N ASP A 263 -19.40 -31.52 -11.49
CA ASP A 263 -20.84 -31.84 -11.36
C ASP A 263 -21.41 -31.24 -10.06
N LEU A 264 -22.62 -30.71 -10.13
CA LEU A 264 -23.38 -30.14 -9.01
C LEU A 264 -24.74 -30.83 -8.81
N SER A 265 -25.04 -31.88 -9.59
CA SER A 265 -26.30 -32.63 -9.52
C SER A 265 -26.67 -33.13 -8.11
N SER A 266 -25.66 -33.46 -7.30
CA SER A 266 -25.78 -33.92 -5.91
C SER A 266 -25.65 -32.79 -4.87
N TRP A 267 -25.20 -31.60 -5.28
CA TRP A 267 -24.93 -30.48 -4.37
C TRP A 267 -26.21 -29.73 -3.95
N GLY A 268 -27.19 -29.67 -4.85
CA GLY A 268 -28.51 -29.12 -4.53
C GLY A 268 -29.30 -28.70 -5.77
N ARG A 269 -30.60 -28.46 -5.59
CA ARG A 269 -31.47 -28.02 -6.69
C ARG A 269 -31.07 -26.63 -7.22
N GLY A 270 -31.31 -26.42 -8.51
CA GLY A 270 -31.05 -25.19 -9.26
C GLY A 270 -29.82 -25.25 -10.17
N PHE A 271 -28.83 -26.09 -9.87
CA PHE A 271 -27.54 -26.15 -10.55
C PHE A 271 -27.25 -27.54 -11.13
N VAL A 272 -26.55 -27.59 -12.27
CA VAL A 272 -26.17 -28.83 -12.96
C VAL A 272 -24.67 -29.04 -12.90
N SER A 273 -23.87 -28.04 -13.28
CA SER A 273 -22.41 -28.12 -13.20
C SER A 273 -21.75 -26.74 -13.19
N MET A 274 -20.50 -26.69 -12.77
CA MET A 274 -19.67 -25.48 -12.76
C MET A 274 -18.30 -25.79 -13.36
N SER A 275 -17.80 -24.88 -14.20
CA SER A 275 -16.51 -25.01 -14.89
C SER A 275 -15.91 -23.64 -15.15
N TRP A 276 -14.62 -23.56 -15.45
CA TRP A 276 -14.02 -22.34 -15.99
C TRP A 276 -14.11 -22.37 -17.53
N GLU A 277 -14.71 -21.35 -18.13
CA GLU A 277 -14.73 -21.17 -19.59
C GLU A 277 -14.10 -19.83 -19.96
N VAL A 278 -13.40 -19.80 -21.10
CA VAL A 278 -13.00 -18.53 -21.75
C VAL A 278 -14.23 -18.01 -22.51
N VAL A 279 -14.66 -16.80 -22.17
CA VAL A 279 -15.89 -16.18 -22.68
C VAL A 279 -15.60 -14.72 -23.02
N PRO A 280 -16.05 -14.20 -24.18
CA PRO A 280 -15.95 -12.77 -24.47
C PRO A 280 -16.77 -11.96 -23.47
N GLU A 281 -16.14 -10.96 -22.84
CA GLU A 281 -16.78 -10.07 -21.88
C GLU A 281 -17.89 -9.26 -22.57
N PRO A 282 -19.10 -9.19 -22.01
CA PRO A 282 -20.29 -8.66 -22.69
C PRO A 282 -20.26 -7.15 -23.02
N VAL A 283 -19.23 -6.42 -22.60
CA VAL A 283 -19.08 -4.97 -22.87
C VAL A 283 -17.85 -4.66 -23.73
N SER A 284 -16.69 -5.27 -23.46
CA SER A 284 -15.46 -5.02 -24.22
C SER A 284 -15.24 -5.99 -25.39
N GLY A 285 -15.98 -7.11 -25.44
CA GLY A 285 -15.79 -8.19 -26.41
C GLY A 285 -14.51 -9.01 -26.21
N ARG A 286 -13.64 -8.65 -25.26
CA ARG A 286 -12.37 -9.35 -25.00
C ARG A 286 -12.60 -10.64 -24.23
N GLU A 287 -11.85 -11.67 -24.58
CA GLU A 287 -11.90 -12.95 -23.88
C GLU A 287 -11.42 -12.84 -22.42
N ARG A 288 -12.24 -13.34 -21.49
CA ARG A 288 -11.92 -13.51 -20.07
C ARG A 288 -12.22 -14.94 -19.63
N ARG A 289 -11.40 -15.50 -18.73
CA ARG A 289 -11.69 -16.78 -18.05
C ARG A 289 -12.71 -16.53 -16.93
N LEU A 290 -13.96 -16.93 -17.15
CA LEU A 290 -15.09 -16.75 -16.22
C LEU A 290 -15.49 -18.08 -15.59
N VAL A 291 -16.17 -18.03 -14.44
CA VAL A 291 -16.91 -19.18 -13.93
C VAL A 291 -18.18 -19.35 -14.77
N LEU A 292 -18.31 -20.45 -15.50
CA LEU A 292 -19.59 -20.88 -16.06
C LEU A 292 -20.33 -21.70 -15.01
N VAL A 293 -21.61 -21.38 -14.80
CA VAL A 293 -22.54 -22.24 -14.05
C VAL A 293 -23.69 -22.66 -14.96
N ARG A 294 -23.91 -23.96 -15.13
CA ARG A 294 -25.04 -24.52 -15.88
C ARG A 294 -26.23 -24.68 -14.95
N MET A 295 -27.36 -24.07 -15.31
CA MET A 295 -28.59 -24.07 -14.51
C MET A 295 -29.47 -25.28 -14.83
N GLU A 296 -30.34 -25.67 -13.90
CA GLU A 296 -31.39 -26.66 -14.17
C GLU A 296 -32.26 -26.23 -15.39
N PRO A 297 -32.67 -27.15 -16.28
CA PRO A 297 -33.50 -26.81 -17.45
C PRO A 297 -34.85 -26.15 -17.12
N ARG A 298 -35.31 -26.22 -15.86
CA ARG A 298 -36.55 -25.58 -15.38
C ARG A 298 -36.38 -24.09 -15.07
N VAL A 299 -35.14 -23.58 -15.01
CA VAL A 299 -34.82 -22.18 -14.69
C VAL A 299 -34.96 -21.32 -15.95
N GLN A 300 -36.08 -20.59 -16.06
CA GLN A 300 -36.35 -19.68 -17.17
C GLN A 300 -35.58 -18.35 -17.03
N ALA A 301 -35.10 -17.80 -18.13
CA ALA A 301 -34.15 -16.68 -18.10
C ALA A 301 -34.72 -15.36 -17.55
N GLU A 302 -35.94 -14.93 -17.88
CA GLU A 302 -36.49 -13.67 -17.34
C GLU A 302 -36.86 -13.76 -15.84
N PRO A 303 -37.57 -14.80 -15.36
CA PRO A 303 -37.74 -15.01 -13.93
C PRO A 303 -36.42 -15.15 -13.17
N PHE A 304 -35.38 -15.79 -13.75
CA PHE A 304 -34.04 -15.82 -13.15
C PHE A 304 -33.37 -14.44 -13.14
N ARG A 305 -33.49 -13.64 -14.20
CA ARG A 305 -33.01 -12.24 -14.23
C ARG A 305 -33.70 -11.38 -13.17
N ALA A 306 -34.97 -11.62 -12.86
CA ALA A 306 -35.66 -10.95 -11.75
C ALA A 306 -35.09 -11.34 -10.37
N VAL A 307 -34.78 -12.62 -10.15
CA VAL A 307 -34.09 -13.08 -8.92
C VAL A 307 -32.69 -12.45 -8.80
N LEU A 308 -31.92 -12.37 -9.89
CA LEU A 308 -30.61 -11.71 -9.88
C LEU A 308 -30.73 -10.19 -9.67
N GLU A 309 -31.65 -9.49 -10.35
CA GLU A 309 -31.87 -8.05 -10.16
C GLU A 309 -32.31 -7.73 -8.71
N TYR A 310 -33.08 -8.61 -8.07
CA TYR A 310 -33.33 -8.55 -6.63
C TYR A 310 -32.06 -8.69 -5.80
N LEU A 311 -31.22 -9.71 -6.03
CA LEU A 311 -29.97 -9.89 -5.28
C LEU A 311 -29.05 -8.65 -5.42
N TYR A 312 -29.03 -7.99 -6.57
CA TYR A 312 -28.28 -6.74 -6.74
C TYR A 312 -28.90 -5.55 -6.02
N THR A 313 -30.22 -5.41 -6.00
CA THR A 313 -30.90 -4.15 -5.62
C THR A 313 -31.67 -4.17 -4.30
N GLY A 314 -31.99 -5.35 -3.76
CA GLY A 314 -32.94 -5.54 -2.66
C GLY A 314 -34.41 -5.32 -3.05
N ARG A 315 -34.71 -5.10 -4.33
CA ARG A 315 -36.06 -4.72 -4.82
C ARG A 315 -36.61 -5.77 -5.77
N LEU A 316 -37.88 -6.11 -5.60
CA LEU A 316 -38.63 -6.96 -6.53
C LEU A 316 -39.27 -6.07 -7.61
N ASP A 317 -38.82 -6.24 -8.86
CA ASP A 317 -39.52 -5.69 -10.02
C ASP A 317 -40.75 -6.57 -10.32
N GLN A 318 -41.95 -6.01 -10.08
CA GLN A 318 -43.22 -6.72 -10.28
C GLN A 318 -43.64 -6.81 -11.75
N ALA A 319 -42.96 -6.11 -12.67
CA ALA A 319 -43.21 -6.18 -14.10
C ALA A 319 -42.28 -7.18 -14.83
N ARG A 320 -41.16 -7.60 -14.21
CA ARG A 320 -40.20 -8.53 -14.82
C ARG A 320 -40.62 -10.00 -14.66
N GLY A 321 -41.49 -10.45 -15.55
CA GLY A 321 -41.87 -11.86 -15.69
C GLY A 321 -42.94 -12.33 -14.69
N ASP A 322 -43.29 -13.62 -14.75
CA ASP A 322 -44.29 -14.20 -13.84
C ASP A 322 -43.72 -14.40 -12.43
N LEU A 323 -44.29 -13.67 -11.47
CA LEU A 323 -44.00 -13.77 -10.05
C LEU A 323 -44.04 -15.21 -9.51
N ARG A 324 -44.92 -16.08 -10.04
CA ARG A 324 -44.97 -17.49 -9.59
C ARG A 324 -43.69 -18.24 -9.94
N HIS A 325 -43.18 -18.05 -11.15
CA HIS A 325 -41.89 -18.59 -11.59
C HIS A 325 -40.71 -17.95 -10.83
N VAL A 326 -40.79 -16.64 -10.51
CA VAL A 326 -39.79 -15.97 -9.65
C VAL A 326 -39.75 -16.60 -8.26
N ALA A 327 -40.91 -16.90 -7.64
CA ALA A 327 -40.98 -17.59 -6.36
C ALA A 327 -40.40 -19.01 -6.42
N THR A 328 -40.69 -19.78 -7.47
CA THR A 328 -40.10 -21.12 -7.67
C THR A 328 -38.57 -21.06 -7.77
N ILE A 329 -38.01 -20.11 -8.53
CA ILE A 329 -36.55 -19.98 -8.63
C ILE A 329 -35.95 -19.43 -7.34
N ALA A 330 -36.62 -18.51 -6.64
CA ALA A 330 -36.20 -18.05 -5.31
C ALA A 330 -36.17 -19.19 -4.27
N GLU A 331 -37.09 -20.16 -4.36
CA GLU A 331 -37.08 -21.37 -3.52
C GLU A 331 -35.93 -22.32 -3.90
N LEU A 332 -35.74 -22.60 -5.19
CA LEU A 332 -34.63 -23.43 -5.69
C LEU A 332 -33.25 -22.85 -5.30
N LEU A 333 -33.12 -21.52 -5.28
CA LEU A 333 -31.87 -20.82 -4.93
C LEU A 333 -31.80 -20.37 -3.46
N GLU A 334 -32.75 -20.80 -2.62
CA GLU A 334 -32.81 -20.52 -1.17
C GLU A 334 -32.79 -19.01 -0.81
N VAL A 335 -33.30 -18.17 -1.71
CA VAL A 335 -33.50 -16.73 -1.53
C VAL A 335 -34.83 -16.50 -0.80
N PHE A 336 -34.89 -16.95 0.46
CA PHE A 336 -36.12 -16.95 1.28
C PHE A 336 -36.79 -15.58 1.38
N ASP A 337 -36.01 -14.50 1.53
CA ASP A 337 -36.51 -13.11 1.56
C ASP A 337 -37.36 -12.77 0.33
N LEU A 338 -36.85 -13.09 -0.88
CA LEU A 338 -37.55 -12.84 -2.14
C LEU A 338 -38.81 -13.70 -2.25
N ARG A 339 -38.73 -14.97 -1.87
CA ARG A 339 -39.87 -15.89 -1.86
C ARG A 339 -41.01 -15.37 -0.97
N MET A 340 -40.67 -14.83 0.21
CA MET A 340 -41.63 -14.16 1.10
C MET A 340 -42.14 -12.84 0.51
N MET A 341 -41.28 -12.01 -0.09
CA MET A 341 -41.70 -10.76 -0.73
C MET A 341 -42.68 -10.98 -1.89
N VAL A 342 -42.49 -12.04 -2.67
CA VAL A 342 -43.43 -12.45 -3.73
C VAL A 342 -44.75 -12.95 -3.14
N ALA A 343 -44.71 -13.80 -2.10
CA ALA A 343 -45.93 -14.26 -1.43
C ALA A 343 -46.77 -13.09 -0.89
N ASN A 344 -46.12 -12.13 -0.23
CA ASN A 344 -46.77 -10.90 0.25
C ASN A 344 -47.38 -10.08 -0.90
N VAL A 345 -46.71 -9.96 -2.06
CA VAL A 345 -47.28 -9.28 -3.24
C VAL A 345 -48.52 -10.02 -3.77
N LEU A 346 -48.46 -11.34 -3.89
CA LEU A 346 -49.58 -12.16 -4.38
C LEU A 346 -50.79 -12.12 -3.43
N ASN A 347 -50.55 -12.02 -2.12
CA ASN A 347 -51.58 -11.85 -1.08
C ASN A 347 -52.13 -10.42 -0.96
N LYS A 348 -51.53 -9.43 -1.65
CA LYS A 348 -51.78 -7.97 -1.52
C LYS A 348 -51.29 -7.36 -0.18
N GLU A 349 -50.39 -8.04 0.51
CA GLU A 349 -49.77 -7.66 1.79
C GLU A 349 -48.40 -6.97 1.61
N SER A 350 -48.18 -6.34 0.44
CA SER A 350 -46.87 -5.84 0.01
C SER A 350 -46.23 -4.78 0.93
N PHE A 351 -47.00 -4.17 1.83
CA PHE A 351 -46.49 -3.27 2.87
C PHE A 351 -45.47 -3.96 3.80
N MET A 352 -45.62 -5.27 4.07
CA MET A 352 -44.68 -6.04 4.89
C MET A 352 -43.27 -6.13 4.28
N ASN A 353 -43.13 -5.88 2.98
CA ASN A 353 -41.86 -5.99 2.28
C ASN A 353 -40.85 -4.89 2.66
N GLN A 354 -41.27 -3.82 3.35
CA GLN A 354 -40.37 -2.76 3.81
C GLN A 354 -39.34 -3.29 4.82
N GLU A 355 -39.77 -4.09 5.80
CA GLU A 355 -38.85 -4.66 6.81
C GLU A 355 -37.97 -5.77 6.23
N ILE A 356 -38.50 -6.58 5.31
CA ILE A 356 -37.68 -7.57 4.57
C ILE A 356 -36.57 -6.86 3.79
N THR A 357 -36.91 -5.77 3.08
CA THR A 357 -35.94 -4.97 2.31
C THR A 357 -34.86 -4.36 3.21
N LYS A 358 -35.24 -3.80 4.37
CA LYS A 358 -34.28 -3.30 5.38
C LYS A 358 -33.37 -4.42 5.90
N ALA A 359 -33.92 -5.55 6.32
CA ALA A 359 -33.17 -6.68 6.87
C ALA A 359 -32.21 -7.32 5.84
N PHE A 360 -32.62 -7.40 4.57
CA PHE A 360 -31.77 -7.79 3.46
C PHE A 360 -30.56 -6.86 3.32
N HIS A 361 -30.78 -5.54 3.24
CA HIS A 361 -29.69 -4.57 3.10
C HIS A 361 -28.73 -4.57 4.29
N VAL A 362 -29.23 -4.71 5.53
CA VAL A 362 -28.38 -4.79 6.73
C VAL A 362 -27.50 -6.05 6.73
N ARG A 363 -28.07 -7.23 6.46
CA ARG A 363 -27.31 -8.49 6.37
C ARG A 363 -26.25 -8.43 5.28
N ARG A 364 -26.62 -7.94 4.10
CA ARG A 364 -25.71 -7.81 2.96
C ARG A 364 -24.60 -6.80 3.21
N ALA A 365 -24.88 -5.65 3.83
CA ALA A 365 -23.85 -4.68 4.19
C ALA A 365 -22.82 -5.27 5.16
N ASN A 366 -23.25 -6.11 6.10
CA ASN A 366 -22.34 -6.82 7.00
C ASN A 366 -21.51 -7.89 6.26
N ARG A 367 -22.11 -8.67 5.35
CA ARG A 367 -21.36 -9.64 4.53
C ARG A 367 -20.41 -8.98 3.52
N ILE A 368 -20.71 -7.78 3.01
CA ILE A 368 -19.78 -6.97 2.22
C ILE A 368 -18.55 -6.58 3.05
N LYS A 369 -18.74 -6.08 4.29
CA LYS A 369 -17.63 -5.78 5.22
C LYS A 369 -16.75 -7.00 5.48
N GLU A 370 -17.36 -8.18 5.63
CA GLU A 370 -16.62 -9.44 5.80
C GLU A 370 -15.79 -9.82 4.57
N CYS A 371 -16.36 -9.73 3.36
CA CYS A 371 -15.63 -9.98 2.12
C CYS A 371 -14.47 -9.00 1.89
N LEU A 372 -14.66 -7.71 2.25
CA LEU A 372 -13.59 -6.70 2.23
C LEU A 372 -12.49 -7.04 3.23
N ALA A 373 -12.83 -7.30 4.50
CA ALA A 373 -11.86 -7.59 5.55
C ALA A 373 -11.06 -8.90 5.33
N LYS A 374 -11.64 -9.88 4.64
CA LYS A 374 -11.00 -11.17 4.33
C LYS A 374 -10.43 -11.27 2.90
N GLY A 375 -10.60 -10.25 2.06
CA GLY A 375 -10.24 -10.29 0.63
C GLY A 375 -11.00 -11.32 -0.22
N VAL A 376 -12.10 -11.90 0.29
CA VAL A 376 -12.83 -12.99 -0.40
C VAL A 376 -13.54 -12.43 -1.64
N PHE A 377 -13.32 -13.07 -2.79
CA PHE A 377 -13.73 -12.61 -4.13
C PHE A 377 -13.02 -11.33 -4.64
N ALA A 378 -11.93 -10.87 -4.03
CA ALA A 378 -11.18 -9.73 -4.55
C ALA A 378 -10.63 -10.04 -5.96
N ASP A 379 -10.80 -9.09 -6.89
CA ASP A 379 -10.36 -9.17 -8.30
C ASP A 379 -9.41 -8.03 -8.69
N VAL A 380 -9.00 -7.21 -7.71
CA VAL A 380 -7.95 -6.21 -7.83
C VAL A 380 -7.24 -6.00 -6.49
N VAL A 381 -5.94 -5.70 -6.52
CA VAL A 381 -5.17 -5.22 -5.37
C VAL A 381 -4.60 -3.85 -5.71
N PHE A 382 -4.87 -2.85 -4.87
CA PHE A 382 -4.23 -1.54 -4.97
C PHE A 382 -2.93 -1.55 -4.16
N ARG A 383 -1.81 -1.13 -4.75
CA ARG A 383 -0.59 -0.83 -4.00
C ARG A 383 -0.60 0.63 -3.55
N VAL A 384 -0.22 0.82 -2.29
CA VAL A 384 -0.13 2.12 -1.62
C VAL A 384 1.20 2.20 -0.87
N ASP A 385 1.66 3.41 -0.53
CA ASP A 385 2.99 3.62 0.06
C ASP A 385 3.23 2.84 1.37
N ASP A 386 2.16 2.46 2.07
CA ASP A 386 2.14 1.72 3.33
C ASP A 386 1.67 0.25 3.22
N GLY A 387 1.33 -0.26 2.02
CA GLY A 387 0.91 -1.65 1.87
C GLY A 387 0.16 -2.02 0.58
N ALA A 388 -0.74 -2.99 0.69
CA ALA A 388 -1.54 -3.52 -0.40
C ALA A 388 -2.99 -3.77 0.05
N VAL A 389 -3.96 -3.25 -0.70
CA VAL A 389 -5.39 -3.29 -0.34
C VAL A 389 -6.16 -4.14 -1.37
N PRO A 390 -6.59 -5.36 -1.03
CA PRO A 390 -7.46 -6.15 -1.89
C PRO A 390 -8.87 -5.54 -1.94
N ALA A 391 -9.44 -5.47 -3.14
CA ALA A 391 -10.74 -4.86 -3.38
C ALA A 391 -11.50 -5.55 -4.53
N HIS A 392 -12.72 -5.07 -4.78
CA HIS A 392 -13.67 -5.68 -5.71
C HIS A 392 -14.08 -4.64 -6.76
N LYS A 393 -13.64 -4.77 -8.02
CA LYS A 393 -14.02 -3.88 -9.12
C LYS A 393 -15.54 -3.73 -9.21
N PRO A 394 -16.37 -4.78 -9.10
CA PRO A 394 -17.83 -4.62 -9.14
C PRO A 394 -18.39 -3.70 -8.04
N LEU A 395 -17.86 -3.75 -6.81
CA LEU A 395 -18.32 -2.88 -5.72
C LEU A 395 -17.84 -1.43 -5.92
N LEU A 396 -16.60 -1.26 -6.39
CA LEU A 396 -16.00 0.04 -6.69
C LEU A 396 -16.71 0.75 -7.85
N ILE A 397 -16.94 0.06 -8.96
CA ILE A 397 -17.67 0.54 -10.15
C ILE A 397 -19.08 1.03 -9.78
N ALA A 398 -19.77 0.34 -8.86
CA ALA A 398 -21.13 0.70 -8.45
C ALA A 398 -21.22 1.84 -7.42
N GLY A 399 -20.09 2.20 -6.79
CA GLY A 399 -20.02 3.22 -5.73
C GLY A 399 -19.18 4.45 -6.07
N CYS A 400 -18.41 4.44 -7.16
CA CYS A 400 -17.48 5.51 -7.51
C CYS A 400 -17.31 5.66 -9.03
N ASP A 401 -17.67 6.83 -9.57
CA ASP A 401 -17.62 7.08 -11.02
C ASP A 401 -16.17 7.13 -11.57
N TRP A 402 -15.17 7.48 -10.75
CA TRP A 402 -13.75 7.37 -11.11
C TRP A 402 -13.34 5.91 -11.32
N MET A 403 -13.73 5.02 -10.40
CA MET A 403 -13.48 3.58 -10.51
C MET A 403 -14.25 2.98 -11.70
N MET A 404 -15.47 3.46 -11.95
CA MET A 404 -16.23 3.11 -13.16
C MET A 404 -15.50 3.48 -14.45
N ALA A 405 -14.91 4.68 -14.53
CA ALA A 405 -14.14 5.11 -15.70
C ALA A 405 -12.85 4.28 -15.87
N MET A 406 -12.11 4.10 -14.79
CA MET A 406 -10.85 3.34 -14.71
C MET A 406 -11.01 1.84 -15.04
N PHE A 407 -12.14 1.24 -14.69
CA PHE A 407 -12.42 -0.18 -14.96
C PHE A 407 -13.32 -0.42 -16.20
N ARG A 408 -13.66 0.61 -16.99
CA ARG A 408 -14.56 0.50 -18.17
C ARG A 408 -13.95 -0.10 -19.45
N GLY A 409 -12.76 -0.71 -19.37
CA GLY A 409 -12.10 -1.41 -20.48
C GLY A 409 -11.15 -0.57 -21.33
N ALA A 410 -11.22 0.76 -21.24
CA ALA A 410 -10.34 1.69 -21.98
C ALA A 410 -8.95 1.88 -21.34
N PHE A 411 -8.82 1.63 -20.03
CA PHE A 411 -7.60 1.85 -19.25
C PHE A 411 -6.89 0.53 -18.91
N ARG A 412 -5.61 0.58 -18.53
CA ARG A 412 -4.81 -0.64 -18.27
C ARG A 412 -5.29 -1.38 -17.02
N GLU A 413 -5.72 -0.60 -16.06
CA GLU A 413 -6.22 -0.94 -14.74
C GLU A 413 -7.54 -1.74 -14.84
N SER A 414 -8.27 -1.61 -15.96
CA SER A 414 -9.44 -2.45 -16.29
C SER A 414 -9.09 -3.94 -16.32
N TYR A 415 -7.93 -4.32 -16.89
CA TYR A 415 -7.51 -5.72 -17.06
C TYR A 415 -6.36 -6.15 -16.14
N ALA A 416 -5.68 -5.24 -15.46
CA ALA A 416 -4.71 -5.60 -14.43
C ALA A 416 -5.37 -6.20 -13.17
N SER A 417 -4.69 -7.15 -12.51
CA SER A 417 -5.00 -7.65 -11.17
C SER A 417 -4.42 -6.78 -10.05
N GLU A 418 -3.50 -5.87 -10.40
CA GLU A 418 -2.80 -4.95 -9.52
C GLU A 418 -2.85 -3.53 -10.10
N VAL A 419 -3.01 -2.54 -9.23
CA VAL A 419 -3.04 -1.09 -9.54
C VAL A 419 -1.99 -0.38 -8.72
#